data_AF-A0A0F8ZU84-F1
#
_entry.id   AF-A0A0F8ZU84-F1
#
_cell.length_a   1.000
_cell.length_b   1.000
_cell.length_c   1.000
_cell.angle_alpha   90.00
_cell.angle_beta   90.00
_cell.angle_gamma   90.00
#
_symmetry.space_group_name_H-M   'P 1'
#
loop_
_entity.id
_entity.type
_entity.pdbx_description
1 polymer ?
#
loop_
_entity_poly.entity_id
_entity_poly.type
_entity_poly.pdbx_seq_one_letter_code
_entity_poly.pdbx_strand_id
1 'polypeptide(L)'
;MTVIDLAVERKKRAGTLVEWPFLYGKSSTGKIKVWRIKVKKQKDGTAEIITQHGYEDSDELQKAVVRVIFGKNIGRSNETTPYEQACSEAASKWEKKKDKKYFASKKEMESDTTVLPMLALDYEKRFKSIEWPALAQPKLNGVRCLAHKSSETVIEYTSREGKPWPTLEHLTPHLLKVMVTGERLDGEVFTRLLSFEDIVSAVKRQQENTLLL
;
A
#
# COMPACT_ATOMS: atom_id res chain seq x y z
N MET A 1 -0.41 -15.27 14.44
CA MET A 1 1.06 -15.29 14.25
C MET A 1 1.38 -14.21 13.24
N THR A 2 1.89 -13.07 13.71
CA THR A 2 2.22 -11.93 12.85
C THR A 2 3.53 -12.21 12.09
N VAL A 3 3.81 -11.51 11.00
CA VAL A 3 5.08 -11.66 10.25
C VAL A 3 6.30 -11.37 11.14
N ILE A 4 6.10 -10.60 12.22
CA ILE A 4 7.08 -10.38 13.29
C ILE A 4 7.47 -11.71 13.95
N ASP A 5 6.52 -12.62 14.18
CA ASP A 5 6.76 -13.90 14.84
C ASP A 5 7.61 -14.85 13.96
N LEU A 6 7.40 -14.84 12.64
CA LEU A 6 8.22 -15.62 11.69
C LEU A 6 9.66 -15.09 11.58
N ALA A 7 9.88 -13.79 11.78
CA ALA A 7 11.22 -13.21 11.89
C ALA A 7 11.86 -13.53 13.26
N VAL A 8 11.04 -13.70 14.30
CA VAL A 8 11.46 -14.04 15.67
C VAL A 8 11.80 -15.54 15.80
N GLU A 9 11.22 -16.42 15.00
CA GLU A 9 11.48 -17.87 15.07
C GLU A 9 12.83 -18.32 14.48
N ARG A 10 13.57 -17.42 13.82
CA ARG A 10 15.01 -17.58 13.53
C ARG A 10 15.92 -17.02 14.61
N LYS A 11 15.42 -16.77 15.83
CA LYS A 11 16.26 -16.48 17.01
C LYS A 11 16.98 -17.73 17.50
N LYS A 12 18.10 -18.07 16.85
CA LYS A 12 19.24 -18.78 17.46
C LYS A 12 20.46 -18.74 16.52
N ARG A 13 21.08 -17.56 16.42
CA ARG A 13 22.52 -17.31 16.17
C ARG A 13 22.73 -15.80 16.13
N ALA A 14 23.84 -15.31 16.68
CA ALA A 14 24.21 -13.90 16.82
C ALA A 14 24.31 -13.16 15.46
N GLY A 15 23.16 -12.85 14.84
CA GLY A 15 23.09 -12.45 13.45
C GLY A 15 23.33 -10.96 13.23
N THR A 16 24.48 -10.62 12.66
CA THR A 16 24.74 -9.29 12.06
C THR A 16 23.92 -9.04 10.79
N LEU A 17 22.94 -9.89 10.46
CA LEU A 17 22.18 -9.85 9.23
C LEU A 17 20.75 -10.33 9.49
N VAL A 18 19.76 -9.55 9.07
CA VAL A 18 18.34 -9.92 9.04
C VAL A 18 17.84 -9.75 7.61
N GLU A 19 17.15 -10.75 7.09
CA GLU A 19 16.58 -10.74 5.74
C GLU A 19 15.08 -11.05 5.81
N TRP A 20 14.29 -10.33 5.01
CA TRP A 20 12.86 -10.60 4.87
C TRP A 20 12.62 -11.51 3.66
N PRO A 21 11.49 -12.25 3.63
CA PRO A 21 11.11 -13.05 2.48
C PRO A 21 11.08 -12.23 1.19
N PHE A 22 11.36 -12.89 0.06
CA PHE A 22 11.20 -12.27 -1.24
C PHE A 22 9.75 -11.86 -1.47
N LEU A 23 9.60 -10.79 -2.25
CA LEU A 23 8.33 -10.28 -2.68
C LEU A 23 8.25 -10.32 -4.21
N TYR A 24 7.14 -10.85 -4.72
CA TYR A 24 6.87 -11.01 -6.15
C TYR A 24 5.73 -10.08 -6.56
N GLY A 25 5.79 -9.50 -7.75
CA GLY A 25 4.68 -8.71 -8.28
C GLY A 25 4.64 -8.76 -9.80
N LYS A 26 3.46 -8.56 -10.39
CA LYS A 26 3.29 -8.58 -11.85
C LYS A 26 3.54 -7.20 -12.44
N SER A 27 4.22 -7.15 -13.58
CA SER A 27 4.33 -5.94 -14.41
C SER A 27 3.14 -5.82 -15.37
N SER A 28 2.95 -4.66 -15.98
CA SER A 28 1.90 -4.44 -16.99
C SER A 28 2.07 -5.33 -18.23
N THR A 29 3.29 -5.80 -18.50
CA THR A 29 3.60 -6.72 -19.61
C THR A 29 3.54 -8.19 -19.21
N GLY A 30 3.18 -8.49 -17.96
CA GLY A 30 3.07 -9.86 -17.44
C GLY A 30 4.36 -10.44 -16.85
N LYS A 31 5.52 -9.81 -17.04
CA LYS A 31 6.78 -10.24 -16.41
C LYS A 31 6.71 -10.17 -14.89
N ILE A 32 7.37 -11.13 -14.22
CA ILE A 32 7.47 -11.19 -12.75
C ILE A 32 8.57 -10.26 -12.27
N LYS A 33 8.20 -9.30 -11.43
CA LYS A 33 9.12 -8.45 -10.67
C LYS A 33 9.45 -9.13 -9.35
N VAL A 34 10.70 -9.01 -8.92
CA VAL A 34 11.17 -9.45 -7.60
C VAL A 34 11.65 -8.24 -6.80
N TRP A 35 11.44 -8.30 -5.48
CA TRP A 35 11.94 -7.32 -4.53
C TRP A 35 12.36 -8.01 -3.24
N ARG A 36 13.51 -7.62 -2.70
CA ARG A 36 14.01 -8.11 -1.41
C ARG A 36 14.64 -6.99 -0.61
N ILE A 37 14.64 -7.17 0.71
CA ILE A 37 15.25 -6.25 1.66
C ILE A 37 15.95 -7.01 2.78
N LYS A 38 17.08 -6.48 3.20
CA LYS A 38 17.84 -6.98 4.34
C LYS A 38 18.54 -5.88 5.09
N VAL A 39 18.89 -6.16 6.34
CA VAL A 39 19.60 -5.27 7.24
C VAL A 39 20.87 -5.93 7.71
N LYS A 40 22.01 -5.28 7.50
CA LYS A 40 23.31 -5.74 7.98
C LYS A 40 23.83 -4.81 9.08
N LYS A 41 24.11 -5.35 10.26
CA LYS A 41 24.82 -4.66 11.34
C LYS A 41 26.31 -4.57 10.99
N GLN A 42 26.88 -3.39 11.14
CA GLN A 42 28.30 -3.14 10.92
C GLN A 42 29.07 -3.20 12.24
N LYS A 43 30.39 -3.41 12.14
CA LYS A 43 31.28 -3.51 13.32
C LYS A 43 31.37 -2.20 14.11
N ASP A 44 31.17 -1.06 13.45
CA ASP A 44 31.19 0.29 14.03
C ASP A 44 29.90 0.68 14.76
N GLY A 45 28.96 -0.27 14.94
CA GLY A 45 27.67 -0.02 15.59
C GLY A 45 26.59 0.55 14.67
N THR A 46 26.92 0.89 13.42
CA THR A 46 25.95 1.34 12.41
C THR A 46 25.26 0.14 11.73
N ALA A 47 24.29 0.41 10.87
CA ALA A 47 23.61 -0.62 10.08
C ALA A 47 23.41 -0.18 8.63
N GLU A 48 23.20 -1.14 7.74
CA GLU A 48 22.87 -0.90 6.34
C GLU A 48 21.55 -1.59 5.98
N ILE A 49 20.60 -0.85 5.43
CA ILE A 49 19.42 -1.39 4.76
C ILE A 49 19.77 -1.58 3.29
N ILE A 50 19.71 -2.81 2.80
CA ILE A 50 20.02 -3.18 1.43
C ILE A 50 18.72 -3.62 0.76
N THR A 51 18.29 -2.90 -0.27
CA THR A 51 17.14 -3.27 -1.10
C THR A 51 17.61 -3.70 -2.47
N GLN A 52 17.07 -4.80 -2.98
CA GLN A 52 17.33 -5.28 -4.34
C GLN A 52 16.03 -5.53 -5.08
N HIS A 53 15.99 -5.19 -6.36
CA HIS A 53 14.79 -5.32 -7.18
C HIS A 53 15.12 -5.42 -8.66
N GLY A 54 14.18 -5.98 -9.42
CA GLY A 54 14.33 -6.19 -10.85
C GLY A 54 13.27 -7.17 -11.34
N TYR A 55 13.51 -7.76 -12.51
CA TYR A 55 12.72 -8.89 -12.98
C TYR A 55 13.35 -10.20 -12.51
N GLU A 56 12.51 -11.22 -12.34
CA GLU A 56 12.97 -12.54 -11.91
C GLU A 56 13.92 -13.20 -12.91
N ASP A 57 13.71 -12.95 -14.21
CA ASP A 57 14.50 -13.46 -15.33
C ASP A 57 15.79 -12.65 -15.57
N SER A 58 16.09 -11.67 -14.71
CA SER A 58 17.26 -10.81 -14.88
C SER A 58 18.47 -11.35 -14.13
N ASP A 59 19.62 -11.43 -14.81
CA ASP A 59 20.90 -11.84 -14.22
C ASP A 59 21.37 -10.88 -13.11
N GLU A 60 20.99 -9.60 -13.19
CA GLU A 60 21.39 -8.57 -12.24
C GLU A 60 20.20 -7.79 -11.68
N LEU A 61 20.04 -7.85 -10.35
CA LEU A 61 19.08 -7.02 -9.64
C LEU A 61 19.70 -5.69 -9.24
N GLN A 62 19.00 -4.60 -9.53
CA GLN A 62 19.36 -3.27 -9.08
C GLN A 62 19.41 -3.23 -7.55
N LYS A 63 20.52 -2.72 -7.02
CA LYS A 63 20.82 -2.66 -5.58
C LYS A 63 20.90 -1.22 -5.11
N ALA A 64 20.21 -0.92 -4.02
CA ALA A 64 20.37 0.32 -3.27
C ALA A 64 20.72 0.00 -1.81
N VAL A 65 21.62 0.79 -1.25
CA VAL A 65 22.10 0.66 0.14
C VAL A 65 21.88 1.98 0.86
N VAL A 66 21.26 1.92 2.03
CA VAL A 66 21.05 3.07 2.91
C VAL A 66 21.74 2.76 4.23
N ARG A 67 22.69 3.61 4.64
CA ARG A 67 23.37 3.48 5.93
C ARG A 67 22.56 4.20 7.01
N VAL A 68 22.33 3.52 8.11
CA VAL A 68 21.66 4.02 9.32
C VAL A 68 22.72 4.13 10.39
N ILE A 69 23.07 5.38 10.71
CA ILE A 69 24.15 5.71 11.65
C ILE A 69 23.64 6.14 13.02
N PHE A 70 22.37 6.53 13.11
CA PHE A 70 21.73 6.97 14.36
C PHE A 70 20.48 6.16 14.67
N GLY A 71 20.27 5.98 15.96
CA GLY A 71 19.00 5.57 16.54
C GLY A 71 17.93 6.66 16.48
N LYS A 72 16.74 6.37 17.01
CA LYS A 72 15.68 7.37 17.25
C LYS A 72 15.29 7.37 18.73
N ASN A 73 14.70 8.48 19.16
CA ASN A 73 14.19 8.68 20.53
C ASN A 73 15.26 8.52 21.63
N ILE A 74 16.50 8.95 21.37
CA ILE A 74 17.59 8.89 22.34
C ILE A 74 17.15 9.56 23.65
N GLY A 75 17.31 8.87 24.79
CA GLY A 75 16.91 9.33 26.12
C GLY A 75 15.43 9.11 26.48
N ARG A 76 14.67 8.35 25.69
CA ARG A 76 13.28 7.97 26.00
C ARG A 76 13.17 6.45 26.18
N SER A 77 12.08 5.99 26.79
CA SER A 77 11.84 4.55 27.03
C SER A 77 11.75 3.70 25.75
N ASN A 78 11.51 4.34 24.60
CA ASN A 78 11.44 3.72 23.27
C ASN A 78 12.64 4.11 22.38
N GLU A 79 13.79 4.38 23.00
CA GLU A 79 15.06 4.56 22.31
C GLU A 79 15.40 3.34 21.44
N THR A 80 15.90 3.60 20.24
CA THR A 80 16.38 2.54 19.33
C THR A 80 17.85 2.75 19.03
N THR A 81 18.59 1.66 18.87
CA THR A 81 19.93 1.67 18.27
C THR A 81 19.85 1.85 16.74
N PRO A 82 20.95 2.21 16.04
CA PRO A 82 20.95 2.28 14.58
C PRO A 82 20.50 0.98 13.90
N TYR A 83 20.86 -0.17 14.49
CA TYR A 83 20.45 -1.48 13.98
C TYR A 83 18.96 -1.77 14.18
N GLU A 84 18.42 -1.50 15.37
CA GLU A 84 16.98 -1.65 15.63
C GLU A 84 16.16 -0.71 14.75
N GLN A 85 16.62 0.53 14.58
CA GLN A 85 16.00 1.50 13.68
C GLN A 85 16.02 0.99 12.23
N ALA A 86 17.14 0.46 11.76
CA ALA A 86 17.25 -0.11 10.42
C ALA A 86 16.31 -1.31 10.22
N CYS A 87 16.21 -2.20 11.20
CA CYS A 87 15.28 -3.34 11.17
C CYS A 87 13.82 -2.90 11.13
N SER A 88 13.44 -1.89 11.94
CA SER A 88 12.08 -1.32 11.94
C SER A 88 11.74 -0.67 10.59
N GLU A 89 12.66 0.10 10.02
CA GLU A 89 12.47 0.73 8.71
C GLU A 89 12.38 -0.30 7.58
N ALA A 90 13.20 -1.36 7.63
CA ALA A 90 13.18 -2.43 6.65
C ALA A 90 11.86 -3.22 6.71
N ALA A 91 11.39 -3.57 7.91
CA ALA A 91 10.09 -4.20 8.11
C ALA A 91 8.96 -3.32 7.54
N SER A 92 8.95 -2.02 7.86
CA SER A 92 7.94 -1.09 7.34
C SER A 92 7.99 -0.99 5.81
N LYS A 93 9.18 -0.96 5.19
CA LYS A 93 9.33 -0.96 3.73
C LYS A 93 8.81 -2.26 3.10
N TRP A 94 9.06 -3.40 3.74
CA TRP A 94 8.57 -4.70 3.27
C TRP A 94 7.04 -4.77 3.32
N GLU A 95 6.44 -4.35 4.45
CA GLU A 95 4.98 -4.27 4.59
C GLU A 95 4.35 -3.33 3.55
N LYS A 96 4.92 -2.12 3.39
CA LYS A 96 4.46 -1.15 2.37
C LYS A 96 4.60 -1.67 0.94
N LYS A 97 5.48 -2.64 0.68
CA LYS A 97 5.57 -3.28 -0.65
C LYS A 97 4.39 -4.22 -0.89
N LYS A 98 3.91 -4.90 0.14
CA LYS A 98 2.69 -5.73 0.02
C LYS A 98 1.45 -4.90 -0.30
N ASP A 99 1.33 -3.73 0.32
CA ASP A 99 0.28 -2.75 -0.02
C ASP A 99 0.30 -2.36 -1.52
N LYS A 100 1.47 -2.46 -2.16
CA LYS A 100 1.67 -2.18 -3.60
C LYS A 100 1.56 -3.43 -4.47
N LYS A 101 0.79 -4.42 -4.02
CA LYS A 101 0.54 -5.68 -4.75
C LYS A 101 1.82 -6.45 -5.06
N TYR A 102 2.67 -6.52 -4.03
CA TYR A 102 3.70 -7.54 -3.96
C TYR A 102 3.28 -8.64 -2.97
N PHE A 103 3.67 -9.88 -3.23
CA PHE A 103 3.21 -11.06 -2.51
C PHE A 103 4.39 -11.90 -2.04
N ALA A 104 4.22 -12.64 -0.93
CA ALA A 104 5.30 -13.47 -0.39
C ALA A 104 5.54 -14.73 -1.24
N SER A 105 4.59 -15.09 -2.10
CA SER A 105 4.71 -16.19 -3.05
C SER A 105 4.09 -15.85 -4.41
N LYS A 106 4.54 -16.54 -5.47
CA LYS A 106 3.93 -16.42 -6.81
C LYS A 106 2.50 -16.93 -6.84
N LYS A 107 2.21 -17.99 -6.07
CA LYS A 107 0.85 -18.54 -5.95
C LYS A 107 -0.12 -17.50 -5.42
N GLU A 108 0.24 -16.79 -4.34
CA GLU A 108 -0.56 -15.68 -3.81
C GLU A 108 -0.78 -14.60 -4.86
N MET A 109 0.28 -14.20 -5.57
CA MET A 109 0.21 -13.21 -6.65
C MET A 109 -0.74 -13.62 -7.77
N GLU A 110 -0.69 -14.89 -8.21
CA GLU A 110 -1.56 -15.42 -9.28
C GLU A 110 -3.01 -15.55 -8.83
N SER A 111 -3.25 -15.75 -7.53
CA SER A 111 -4.59 -15.82 -6.96
C SER A 111 -5.20 -14.46 -6.60
N ASP A 112 -4.45 -13.35 -6.67
CA ASP A 112 -4.99 -12.03 -6.33
C ASP A 112 -6.01 -11.57 -7.38
N THR A 113 -7.26 -11.44 -6.94
CA THR A 113 -8.39 -10.95 -7.74
C THR A 113 -8.75 -9.51 -7.41
N THR A 114 -7.94 -8.82 -6.60
CA THR A 114 -8.22 -7.45 -6.19
C THR A 114 -8.23 -6.51 -7.39
N VAL A 115 -9.37 -5.86 -7.60
CA VAL A 115 -9.51 -4.79 -8.59
C VAL A 115 -9.13 -3.48 -7.94
N LEU A 116 -8.21 -2.74 -8.55
CA LEU A 116 -7.84 -1.38 -8.12
C LEU A 116 -8.43 -0.36 -9.10
N PRO A 117 -8.81 0.83 -8.63
CA PRO A 117 -9.31 1.88 -9.50
C PRO A 117 -8.24 2.34 -10.49
N MET A 118 -8.70 2.75 -11.69
CA MET A 118 -7.82 3.25 -12.73
C MET A 118 -7.15 4.56 -12.29
N LEU A 119 -5.88 4.73 -12.65
CA LEU A 119 -5.16 5.99 -12.45
C LEU A 119 -5.17 6.83 -13.71
N ALA A 120 -5.46 8.12 -13.56
CA ALA A 120 -5.25 9.08 -14.62
C ALA A 120 -3.77 9.17 -14.97
N LEU A 121 -3.49 9.20 -16.27
CA LEU A 121 -2.15 9.50 -16.77
C LEU A 121 -1.92 11.02 -16.73
N ASP A 122 -0.65 11.39 -16.63
CA ASP A 122 -0.23 12.78 -16.67
C ASP A 122 -0.64 13.44 -18.01
N TYR A 123 -1.46 14.49 -17.92
CA TYR A 123 -2.03 15.18 -19.08
C TYR A 123 -0.92 15.80 -19.94
N GLU A 124 0.05 16.47 -19.35
CA GLU A 124 1.12 17.16 -20.09
C GLU A 124 1.92 16.19 -20.96
N LYS A 125 2.03 14.93 -20.51
CA LYS A 125 2.74 13.86 -21.22
C LYS A 125 1.88 13.14 -22.23
N ARG A 126 0.55 13.18 -22.11
CA ARG A 126 -0.39 12.31 -22.86
C ARG A 126 -1.47 13.05 -23.61
N PHE A 127 -1.51 14.38 -23.62
CA PHE A 127 -2.58 15.16 -24.26
C PHE A 127 -2.76 14.83 -25.75
N LYS A 128 -1.68 14.51 -26.47
CA LYS A 128 -1.73 14.11 -27.89
C LYS A 128 -2.40 12.76 -28.13
N SER A 129 -2.55 11.92 -27.11
CA SER A 129 -3.24 10.64 -27.17
C SER A 129 -4.76 10.78 -26.99
N ILE A 130 -5.28 11.98 -26.74
CA ILE A 130 -6.71 12.20 -26.53
C ILE A 130 -7.38 12.34 -27.90
N GLU A 131 -8.38 11.49 -28.15
CA GLU A 131 -9.27 11.60 -29.29
C GLU A 131 -10.40 12.58 -28.96
N TRP A 132 -10.67 13.52 -29.87
CA TRP A 132 -11.67 14.58 -29.67
C TRP A 132 -12.90 14.37 -30.58
N PRO A 133 -14.11 14.72 -30.11
CA PRO A 133 -14.43 15.29 -28.79
C PRO A 133 -14.34 14.27 -27.65
N ALA A 134 -13.96 14.73 -26.45
CA ALA A 134 -13.80 13.90 -25.26
C ALA A 134 -14.72 14.33 -24.12
N LEU A 135 -15.02 13.41 -23.21
CA LEU A 135 -15.76 13.69 -21.98
C LEU A 135 -14.85 14.37 -20.94
N ALA A 136 -15.39 15.34 -20.22
CA ALA A 136 -14.72 16.02 -19.11
C ALA A 136 -15.58 15.97 -17.85
N GLN A 137 -14.92 15.90 -16.69
CA GLN A 137 -15.56 15.89 -15.37
C GLN A 137 -14.78 16.77 -14.39
N PRO A 138 -15.44 17.40 -13.40
CA PRO A 138 -14.75 18.12 -12.34
C PRO A 138 -13.83 17.20 -11.54
N LYS A 139 -12.62 17.68 -11.22
CA LYS A 139 -11.72 16.99 -10.31
C LYS A 139 -12.07 17.35 -8.86
N LEU A 140 -12.79 16.48 -8.17
CA LEU A 140 -13.11 16.65 -6.76
C LEU A 140 -11.85 16.48 -5.88
N ASN A 141 -11.80 17.22 -4.77
CA ASN A 141 -10.72 17.15 -3.80
C ASN A 141 -11.16 16.34 -2.57
N GLY A 142 -11.45 15.07 -2.79
CA GLY A 142 -11.91 14.12 -1.78
C GLY A 142 -10.99 12.91 -1.69
N VAL A 143 -11.56 11.75 -1.38
CA VAL A 143 -10.83 10.48 -1.35
C VAL A 143 -11.45 9.47 -2.32
N ARG A 144 -10.59 8.86 -3.14
CA ARG A 144 -11.01 7.80 -4.08
C ARG A 144 -11.67 6.64 -3.33
N CYS A 145 -12.82 6.22 -3.81
CA CYS A 145 -13.55 5.08 -3.28
C CYS A 145 -14.08 4.20 -4.43
N LEU A 146 -13.72 2.93 -4.39
CA LEU A 146 -14.33 1.89 -5.21
C LEU A 146 -15.37 1.17 -4.36
N ALA A 147 -16.65 1.34 -4.70
CA ALA A 147 -17.77 0.64 -4.11
C ALA A 147 -18.09 -0.61 -4.92
N HIS A 148 -18.16 -1.77 -4.28
CA HIS A 148 -18.44 -3.06 -4.91
C HIS A 148 -19.66 -3.71 -4.26
N LYS A 149 -20.72 -3.97 -5.02
CA LYS A 149 -21.90 -4.69 -4.53
C LYS A 149 -21.62 -6.19 -4.56
N SER A 150 -21.11 -6.74 -3.46
CA SER A 150 -20.72 -8.15 -3.38
C SER A 150 -21.92 -9.09 -3.19
N SER A 151 -23.05 -8.58 -2.69
CA SER A 151 -24.32 -9.32 -2.59
C SER A 151 -25.52 -8.38 -2.65
N GLU A 152 -26.74 -8.93 -2.56
CA GLU A 152 -27.98 -8.12 -2.53
C GLU A 152 -28.04 -7.11 -1.38
N THR A 153 -27.25 -7.31 -0.32
CA THR A 153 -27.31 -6.48 0.90
C THR A 153 -25.98 -5.85 1.29
N VAL A 154 -24.88 -6.19 0.61
CA VAL A 154 -23.53 -5.79 1.02
C VAL A 154 -22.86 -4.95 -0.06
N ILE A 155 -22.38 -3.77 0.35
CA ILE A 155 -21.46 -2.93 -0.42
C ILE A 155 -20.12 -2.88 0.31
N GLU A 156 -19.06 -3.25 -0.39
CA GLU A 156 -17.67 -3.13 0.07
C GLU A 156 -17.07 -1.82 -0.45
N TYR A 157 -16.44 -1.06 0.44
CA TYR A 157 -15.80 0.21 0.09
C TYR A 157 -14.30 0.07 0.20
N THR A 158 -13.57 0.38 -0.87
CA THR A 158 -12.10 0.29 -0.88
C THR A 158 -11.45 1.55 -1.40
N SER A 159 -10.29 1.86 -0.84
CA SER A 159 -9.42 2.95 -1.24
C SER A 159 -8.72 2.70 -2.58
N ARG A 160 -7.98 3.70 -3.06
CA ARG A 160 -7.07 3.58 -4.20
C ARG A 160 -6.08 2.40 -4.11
N GLU A 161 -5.65 2.03 -2.90
CA GLU A 161 -4.73 0.92 -2.66
C GLU A 161 -5.45 -0.41 -2.37
N GLY A 162 -6.78 -0.45 -2.47
CA GLY A 162 -7.59 -1.64 -2.17
C GLY A 162 -7.82 -1.88 -0.67
N LYS A 163 -7.44 -0.93 0.20
CA LYS A 163 -7.70 -1.01 1.65
C LYS A 163 -9.15 -0.65 1.95
N PRO A 164 -9.84 -1.36 2.87
CA PRO A 164 -11.24 -1.10 3.17
C PRO A 164 -11.44 0.26 3.85
N TRP A 165 -12.58 0.91 3.57
CA TRP A 165 -13.06 2.07 4.30
C TRP A 165 -14.08 1.65 5.37
N PRO A 166 -13.75 1.73 6.67
CA PRO A 166 -14.60 1.16 7.72
C PRO A 166 -15.80 2.04 8.11
N THR A 167 -15.94 3.25 7.58
CA THR A 167 -16.90 4.25 8.09
C THR A 167 -17.99 4.66 7.09
N LEU A 168 -17.97 4.10 5.88
CA LEU A 168 -18.85 4.51 4.77
C LEU A 168 -20.17 3.73 4.70
N GLU A 169 -20.51 2.94 5.72
CA GLU A 169 -21.72 2.10 5.73
C GLU A 169 -23.02 2.90 5.56
N HIS A 170 -23.03 4.18 5.95
CA HIS A 170 -24.17 5.07 5.75
C HIS A 170 -24.51 5.32 4.27
N LEU A 171 -23.58 5.08 3.34
CA LEU A 171 -23.83 5.17 1.90
C LEU A 171 -24.54 3.92 1.34
N THR A 172 -24.49 2.79 2.06
CA THR A 172 -24.98 1.48 1.58
C THR A 172 -26.45 1.50 1.17
N PRO A 173 -27.39 2.07 1.96
CA PRO A 173 -28.81 2.10 1.58
C PRO A 173 -29.07 2.88 0.28
N HIS A 174 -28.20 3.83 -0.08
CA HIS A 174 -28.31 4.59 -1.32
C HIS A 174 -27.75 3.82 -2.50
N LEU A 175 -26.57 3.21 -2.33
CA LEU A 175 -25.92 2.45 -3.39
C LEU A 175 -26.65 1.15 -3.74
N LEU A 176 -27.25 0.47 -2.76
CA LEU A 176 -28.04 -0.75 -3.02
C LEU A 176 -29.22 -0.52 -3.96
N LYS A 177 -29.76 0.70 -4.02
CA LYS A 177 -30.90 1.06 -4.89
C LYS A 177 -30.51 1.28 -6.34
N VAL A 178 -29.25 1.61 -6.60
CA VAL A 178 -28.77 1.98 -7.95
C VAL A 178 -27.80 0.97 -8.54
N MET A 179 -27.17 0.14 -7.70
CA MET A 179 -26.21 -0.87 -8.13
C MET A 179 -26.82 -2.26 -8.31
N VAL A 180 -26.34 -2.99 -9.30
CA VAL A 180 -26.62 -4.42 -9.47
C VAL A 180 -25.54 -5.29 -8.82
N THR A 181 -25.89 -6.49 -8.38
CA THR A 181 -24.95 -7.40 -7.72
C THR A 181 -23.79 -7.75 -8.66
N GLY A 182 -22.56 -7.63 -8.15
CA GLY A 182 -21.30 -7.77 -8.90
C GLY A 182 -20.77 -6.45 -9.51
N GLU A 183 -21.56 -5.38 -9.51
CA GLU A 183 -21.15 -4.09 -10.05
C GLU A 183 -20.09 -3.39 -9.17
N ARG A 184 -19.23 -2.62 -9.82
CA ARG A 184 -18.25 -1.74 -9.18
C ARG A 184 -18.43 -0.31 -9.66
N LEU A 185 -18.67 0.60 -8.73
CA LEU A 185 -18.67 2.04 -8.99
C LEU A 185 -17.38 2.66 -8.46
N ASP A 186 -16.67 3.37 -9.35
CA ASP A 186 -15.42 4.06 -9.03
C ASP A 186 -15.66 5.57 -8.97
N GLY A 187 -15.52 6.15 -7.78
CA GLY A 187 -15.87 7.54 -7.52
C GLY A 187 -15.00 8.19 -6.46
N GLU A 188 -15.44 9.38 -6.02
CA GLU A 188 -14.75 10.16 -5.01
C GLU A 188 -15.72 10.44 -3.85
N VAL A 189 -15.34 10.05 -2.63
CA VAL A 189 -16.05 10.48 -1.41
C VAL A 189 -15.65 11.93 -1.16
N PHE A 190 -16.63 12.82 -1.24
CA PHE A 190 -16.40 14.26 -1.19
C PHE A 190 -17.64 14.97 -0.67
N THR A 191 -17.41 15.97 0.18
CA THR A 191 -18.43 16.91 0.63
C THR A 191 -17.86 18.32 0.60
N ARG A 192 -18.70 19.31 0.30
CA ARG A 192 -18.30 20.73 0.35
C ARG A 192 -18.22 21.28 1.77
N LEU A 193 -18.71 20.53 2.74
CA LEU A 193 -18.82 20.96 4.14
C LEU A 193 -17.52 20.76 4.93
N LEU A 194 -16.61 19.93 4.44
CA LEU A 194 -15.39 19.52 5.13
C LEU A 194 -14.15 19.86 4.31
N SER A 195 -13.05 20.10 5.02
CA SER A 195 -11.73 20.16 4.39
C SER A 195 -11.31 18.78 3.87
N PHE A 196 -10.29 18.74 3.01
CA PHE A 196 -9.73 17.48 2.53
C PHE A 196 -9.18 16.63 3.68
N GLU A 197 -8.49 17.26 4.64
CA GLU A 197 -7.93 16.64 5.82
C GLU A 197 -9.02 16.01 6.69
N ASP A 198 -10.14 16.70 6.87
CA ASP A 198 -11.30 16.21 7.62
C ASP A 198 -11.95 15.02 6.92
N ILE A 199 -12.10 15.06 5.59
CA ILE A 199 -12.59 13.94 4.79
C ILE A 199 -11.68 12.72 4.98
N VAL A 200 -10.37 12.90 4.84
CA VAL A 200 -9.36 11.82 5.02
C VAL A 200 -9.45 11.22 6.42
N SER A 201 -9.65 12.05 7.44
CA SER A 201 -9.82 11.60 8.83
C SER A 201 -11.12 10.79 8.99
N ALA A 202 -12.24 11.31 8.47
CA ALA A 202 -13.57 10.74 8.62
C ALA A 202 -13.74 9.40 7.89
N VAL A 203 -13.10 9.18 6.73
CA VAL A 203 -13.14 7.88 6.04
C VAL A 203 -12.30 6.79 6.71
N LYS A 204 -11.30 7.18 7.52
CA LYS A 204 -10.40 6.24 8.20
C LYS A 204 -10.90 5.83 9.58
N ARG A 205 -11.64 6.71 10.26
CA ARG A 205 -12.09 6.51 11.64
C ARG A 205 -13.39 7.27 11.90
N GLN A 206 -14.38 6.57 12.45
CA GLN A 206 -15.69 7.10 12.78
C GLN A 206 -15.56 8.34 13.69
N GLN A 207 -16.16 9.44 13.26
CA GLN A 207 -16.15 10.74 13.91
C GLN A 207 -17.53 11.38 13.80
N GLU A 208 -17.76 12.44 14.57
CA GLU A 208 -19.04 13.17 14.57
C GLU A 208 -19.42 13.69 13.17
N ASN A 209 -18.42 14.16 12.42
CA ASN A 209 -18.59 14.68 11.07
C ASN A 209 -18.61 13.59 9.97
N THR A 210 -18.48 12.29 10.29
CA THR A 210 -18.49 11.23 9.28
C THR A 210 -19.79 11.18 8.49
N LEU A 211 -20.92 11.53 9.10
CA LEU A 211 -22.23 11.56 8.41
C LEU A 211 -22.41 12.76 7.47
N LEU A 212 -21.42 13.67 7.42
CA LEU A 212 -21.41 14.78 6.45
C LEU A 212 -20.76 14.40 5.12
N LEU A 213 -20.18 13.19 5.03
CA LEU A 213 -19.64 12.59 3.80
C LEU A 213 -20.77 12.08 2.91
#